data_AF-A0A086N235-F1
#
_entry.id   AF-A0A086N235-F1
#
_cell.length_a   1.000
_cell.length_b   1.000
_cell.length_c   1.000
_cell.angle_alpha   90.00
_cell.angle_beta   90.00
_cell.angle_gamma   90.00
#
_symmetry.space_group_name_H-M   'P 1'
#
loop_
_entity.id
_entity.type
_entity.pdbx_description
1 polymer ?
#
loop_
_entity_poly.entity_id
_entity_poly.type
_entity_poly.pdbx_seq_one_letter_code
_entity_poly.pdbx_strand_id
1 'polypeptide(L)'
;MTTEATLPTTSASPSARQVWTRARGIALALVVLLAGAVAIAVVRSDARQGELDPRSADPYGSRAVAELLADRGVYTRVVTTLDDARAAAGPDTTLLVAVPDLLTERQQTRLHSATEGSGGRTLLVAPGGSAVERLAPGVTADPALSFDSTLAPACDLPAARRAGTADTGGIRYSTTRIEADTCYPSRRLATLLRIPDAPEEAAQEGTPGDTVVLGAPDILYNNHLDEHGNASLALQLLGSRDHLVWYLPSVSDTTAPDDERSFFDLLPSGWLWGTLQLFIAAALAALWRARRLGPLVPEELPVAIRASETAEGRARLYRKANARDRAATALRSATRTRLAPLVGTPVAQAHTPEALLPALSARLHDPHGDGQLLHTLLFGPSPGDDAALIALADQLDALEREVRRP
;
A
#
# COMPACT_ATOMS: atom_id res chain seq x y z
N MET A 1 -8.24 -14.12 65.56
CA MET A 1 -8.55 -13.31 64.36
C MET A 1 -7.24 -12.87 63.76
N THR A 2 -6.76 -13.60 62.76
CA THR A 2 -5.48 -13.33 62.07
C THR A 2 -5.76 -12.56 60.80
N THR A 3 -5.22 -11.35 60.72
CA THR A 3 -5.33 -10.44 59.57
C THR A 3 -4.49 -10.99 58.42
N GLU A 4 -5.14 -11.39 57.34
CA GLU A 4 -4.52 -11.89 56.12
C GLU A 4 -3.92 -10.69 55.34
N ALA A 5 -2.59 -10.63 55.24
CA ALA A 5 -1.90 -9.59 54.50
C ALA A 5 -1.98 -9.88 52.99
N THR A 6 -2.73 -9.08 52.26
CA THR A 6 -2.87 -9.17 50.80
C THR A 6 -1.56 -8.75 50.12
N LEU A 7 -0.93 -9.67 49.37
CA LEU A 7 0.25 -9.36 48.56
C LEU A 7 -0.13 -8.49 47.34
N PRO A 8 0.72 -7.54 46.92
CA PRO A 8 0.41 -6.68 45.78
C PRO A 8 0.49 -7.47 44.47
N THR A 9 -0.54 -7.34 43.65
CA THR A 9 -0.59 -7.86 42.28
C THR A 9 0.40 -7.10 41.41
N THR A 10 1.48 -7.78 40.99
CA THR A 10 2.40 -7.21 40.00
C THR A 10 1.74 -7.29 38.62
N SER A 11 1.12 -6.18 38.20
CA SER A 11 0.63 -5.99 36.84
C SER A 11 1.82 -5.95 35.86
N ALA A 12 2.02 -7.05 35.13
CA ALA A 12 2.95 -7.08 33.99
C ALA A 12 2.23 -6.61 32.70
N SER A 13 1.66 -5.41 32.71
CA SER A 13 1.26 -4.76 31.45
C SER A 13 2.51 -4.13 30.81
N PRO A 14 2.79 -4.39 29.51
CA PRO A 14 3.88 -3.70 28.83
C PRO A 14 3.61 -2.20 28.86
N SER A 15 4.57 -1.41 29.36
CA SER A 15 4.43 0.03 29.43
C SER A 15 4.17 0.63 28.04
N ALA A 16 3.31 1.65 27.94
CA ALA A 16 2.94 2.30 26.68
C ALA A 16 4.17 2.74 25.85
N ARG A 17 5.28 3.12 26.52
CA ARG A 17 6.56 3.44 25.87
C ARG A 17 7.18 2.27 25.11
N GLN A 18 7.06 1.05 25.61
CA GLN A 18 7.66 -0.15 25.02
C GLN A 18 6.87 -0.67 23.80
N VAL A 19 5.56 -0.40 23.77
CA VAL A 19 4.71 -0.61 22.59
C VAL A 19 4.99 0.46 21.54
N TRP A 20 5.16 1.72 21.96
CA TRP A 20 5.40 2.84 21.06
C TRP A 20 6.75 2.76 20.33
N THR A 21 7.83 2.36 21.01
CA THR A 21 9.15 2.19 20.36
C THR A 21 9.15 1.06 19.33
N ARG A 22 8.40 -0.03 19.57
CA ARG A 22 8.25 -1.14 18.62
C ARG A 22 7.34 -0.80 17.44
N ALA A 23 6.27 -0.03 17.67
CA ALA A 23 5.33 0.37 16.63
C ALA A 23 5.87 1.49 15.74
N ARG A 24 6.79 2.35 16.25
CA ARG A 24 7.32 3.49 15.51
C ARG A 24 8.08 3.09 14.24
N GLY A 25 8.83 1.99 14.25
CA GLY A 25 9.51 1.48 13.06
C GLY A 25 8.53 1.01 11.98
N ILE A 26 7.48 0.30 12.39
CA ILE A 26 6.41 -0.17 11.49
C ILE A 26 5.61 1.02 10.94
N ALA A 27 5.26 1.99 11.79
CA ALA A 27 4.55 3.19 11.38
C ALA A 27 5.38 4.02 10.39
N LEU A 28 6.69 4.18 10.63
CA LEU A 28 7.58 4.87 9.70
C LEU A 28 7.66 4.14 8.35
N ALA A 29 7.82 2.82 8.35
CA ALA A 29 7.83 2.02 7.14
C ALA A 29 6.52 2.17 6.36
N LEU A 30 5.37 2.14 7.05
CA LEU A 30 4.05 2.30 6.45
C LEU A 30 3.87 3.70 5.84
N VAL A 31 4.33 4.76 6.53
CA VAL A 31 4.32 6.14 6.01
C VAL A 31 5.21 6.28 4.77
N VAL A 32 6.41 5.70 4.77
CA VAL A 32 7.30 5.72 3.59
C VAL A 32 6.67 4.97 2.42
N LEU A 33 6.02 3.83 2.67
CA LEU A 33 5.33 3.05 1.65
C LEU A 33 4.14 3.83 1.07
N LEU A 34 3.34 4.48 1.92
CA LEU A 34 2.24 5.36 1.51
C LEU A 34 2.74 6.57 0.73
N ALA A 35 3.80 7.24 1.19
CA ALA A 35 4.40 8.37 0.49
C ALA A 35 4.96 7.95 -0.88
N GLY A 36 5.60 6.78 -0.96
CA GLY A 36 6.05 6.20 -2.22
C GLY A 36 4.89 5.89 -3.16
N ALA A 37 3.81 5.29 -2.66
CA ALA A 37 2.61 5.01 -3.44
C ALA A 37 1.95 6.30 -3.96
N VAL A 38 1.84 7.34 -3.13
CA VAL A 38 1.32 8.66 -3.52
C VAL A 38 2.22 9.33 -4.55
N ALA A 39 3.54 9.30 -4.37
CA ALA A 39 4.49 9.86 -5.34
C ALA A 39 4.38 9.16 -6.70
N ILE A 40 4.31 7.83 -6.72
CA ILE A 40 4.09 7.05 -7.95
C ILE A 40 2.74 7.40 -8.59
N ALA A 41 1.68 7.54 -7.78
CA ALA A 41 0.36 7.91 -8.28
C ALA A 41 0.38 9.29 -8.94
N VAL A 42 0.99 10.30 -8.31
CA VAL A 42 1.09 11.66 -8.85
C VAL A 42 1.88 11.68 -10.16
N VAL A 43 3.04 11.04 -10.21
CA VAL A 43 3.88 10.98 -11.44
C VAL A 43 3.16 10.26 -12.58
N ARG A 44 2.39 9.20 -12.28
CA ARG A 44 1.60 8.48 -13.30
C ARG A 44 0.34 9.23 -13.74
N SER A 45 -0.18 10.14 -12.91
CA SER A 45 -1.36 10.93 -13.21
C SER A 45 -1.06 11.98 -14.28
N ASP A 46 0.07 12.67 -14.20
CA ASP A 46 0.50 13.64 -15.21
C ASP A 46 0.82 12.99 -16.56
N ALA A 47 1.35 11.76 -16.56
CA ALA A 47 1.84 11.11 -17.78
C ALA A 47 0.74 10.58 -18.72
N ARG A 48 -0.53 10.51 -18.29
CA ARG A 48 -1.67 10.01 -19.09
C ARG A 48 -2.84 10.98 -19.16
N GLN A 49 -2.62 12.24 -18.82
CA GLN A 49 -3.63 13.28 -18.98
C GLN A 49 -3.97 13.39 -20.48
N GLY A 50 -5.27 13.29 -20.83
CA GLY A 50 -5.70 13.41 -22.23
C GLY A 50 -5.26 12.27 -23.15
N GLU A 51 -5.04 11.08 -22.60
CA GLU A 51 -4.82 9.84 -23.37
C GLU A 51 -5.87 9.68 -24.48
N LEU A 52 -5.42 9.52 -25.74
CA LEU A 52 -6.28 9.45 -26.92
C LEU A 52 -7.22 10.65 -27.12
N ASP A 53 -7.04 11.76 -26.41
CA ASP A 53 -7.84 12.98 -26.64
C ASP A 53 -7.30 13.70 -27.88
N PRO A 54 -8.11 13.91 -28.94
CA PRO A 54 -7.69 14.63 -30.14
C PRO A 54 -7.45 16.13 -29.91
N ARG A 55 -7.72 16.64 -28.70
CA ARG A 55 -7.41 18.02 -28.30
C ARG A 55 -6.09 18.11 -27.51
N SER A 56 -5.57 16.99 -27.02
CA SER A 56 -4.34 16.97 -26.22
C SER A 56 -3.09 16.88 -27.09
N ALA A 57 -2.14 17.78 -26.83
CA ALA A 57 -0.80 17.77 -27.44
C ALA A 57 0.21 16.94 -26.64
N ASP A 58 -0.21 16.29 -25.56
CA ASP A 58 0.65 15.42 -24.75
C ASP A 58 1.14 14.21 -25.57
N PRO A 59 2.25 13.55 -25.17
CA PRO A 59 2.81 12.43 -25.94
C PRO A 59 1.79 11.34 -26.30
N TYR A 60 0.90 11.00 -25.36
CA TYR A 60 -0.15 9.99 -25.54
C TYR A 60 -1.53 10.58 -25.95
N GLY A 61 -1.58 11.87 -26.28
CA GLY A 61 -2.76 12.48 -26.92
C GLY A 61 -2.84 12.14 -28.41
N SER A 62 -3.90 12.59 -29.08
CA SER A 62 -4.15 12.33 -30.52
C SER A 62 -4.32 13.59 -31.36
N ARG A 63 -3.87 14.75 -30.88
CA ARG A 63 -4.00 16.03 -31.60
C ARG A 63 -3.32 16.02 -32.98
N ALA A 64 -2.15 15.41 -33.12
CA ALA A 64 -1.45 15.37 -34.40
C ALA A 64 -2.28 14.65 -35.49
N VAL A 65 -2.96 13.55 -35.13
CA VAL A 65 -3.89 12.86 -36.04
C VAL A 65 -5.07 13.76 -36.39
N ALA A 66 -5.67 14.43 -35.40
CA ALA A 66 -6.83 15.28 -35.60
C ALA A 66 -6.53 16.47 -36.54
N GLU A 67 -5.38 17.13 -36.38
CA GLU A 67 -4.95 18.23 -37.25
C GLU A 67 -4.69 17.73 -38.69
N LEU A 68 -4.01 16.58 -38.86
CA LEU A 68 -3.75 15.99 -40.19
C LEU A 68 -5.01 15.49 -40.91
N LEU A 69 -6.05 15.14 -40.17
CA LEU A 69 -7.37 14.80 -40.71
C LEU A 69 -8.14 16.06 -41.11
N ALA A 70 -8.09 17.11 -40.28
CA ALA A 70 -8.69 18.40 -40.60
C ALA A 70 -8.08 19.02 -41.87
N ASP A 71 -6.75 18.93 -42.04
CA ASP A 71 -6.04 19.34 -43.26
C ASP A 71 -6.49 18.58 -44.52
N ARG A 72 -7.05 17.38 -44.34
CA ARG A 72 -7.62 16.55 -45.43
C ARG A 72 -9.13 16.69 -45.57
N GLY A 73 -9.75 17.64 -44.86
CA GLY A 73 -11.18 17.94 -44.96
C GLY A 73 -12.09 17.05 -44.12
N VAL A 74 -11.55 16.26 -43.19
CA VAL A 74 -12.35 15.41 -42.28
C VAL A 74 -12.75 16.22 -41.05
N TYR A 75 -14.06 16.36 -40.82
CA TYR A 75 -14.59 17.10 -39.67
C TYR A 75 -14.59 16.24 -38.41
N THR A 76 -13.74 16.58 -37.45
CA THR A 76 -13.63 15.84 -36.18
C THR A 76 -14.49 16.46 -35.09
N ARG A 77 -15.35 15.66 -34.44
CA ARG A 77 -16.17 16.05 -33.29
C ARG A 77 -15.93 15.11 -32.12
N VAL A 78 -15.54 15.65 -30.97
CA VAL A 78 -15.39 14.87 -29.73
C VAL A 78 -16.73 14.74 -29.03
N VAL A 79 -17.07 13.53 -28.60
CA VAL A 79 -18.23 13.24 -27.75
C VAL A 79 -17.79 12.48 -26.52
N THR A 80 -18.47 12.69 -25.40
CA THR A 80 -18.14 12.05 -24.12
C THR A 80 -19.31 11.28 -23.51
N THR A 81 -20.45 11.25 -24.20
CA THR A 81 -21.65 10.52 -23.77
C THR A 81 -21.99 9.42 -24.78
N LEU A 82 -22.53 8.32 -24.27
CA LEU A 82 -23.01 7.23 -25.12
C LEU A 82 -24.12 7.69 -26.08
N ASP A 83 -25.05 8.52 -25.63
CA ASP A 83 -26.17 8.94 -26.47
C ASP A 83 -25.72 9.83 -27.64
N ASP A 84 -24.74 10.72 -27.43
CA ASP A 84 -24.14 11.51 -28.51
C ASP A 84 -23.35 10.67 -29.51
N ALA A 85 -22.73 9.57 -29.04
CA ALA A 85 -22.03 8.61 -29.90
C ALA A 85 -23.03 7.81 -30.75
N ARG A 86 -24.11 7.32 -30.14
CA ARG A 86 -25.18 6.57 -30.82
C ARG A 86 -25.92 7.43 -31.84
N ALA A 87 -26.24 8.67 -31.48
CA ALA A 87 -26.93 9.60 -32.37
C ALA A 87 -26.11 9.99 -33.60
N ALA A 88 -24.79 9.77 -33.56
CA ALA A 88 -23.88 10.11 -34.65
C ALA A 88 -23.53 8.93 -35.55
N ALA A 89 -23.92 7.71 -35.18
CA ALA A 89 -23.77 6.54 -36.04
C ALA A 89 -24.61 6.73 -37.31
N GLY A 90 -23.96 6.66 -38.48
CA GLY A 90 -24.60 6.91 -39.76
C GLY A 90 -23.65 6.68 -40.94
N PRO A 91 -24.18 6.70 -42.17
CA PRO A 91 -23.48 6.25 -43.38
C PRO A 91 -22.32 7.16 -43.81
N ASP A 92 -22.23 8.40 -43.32
CA ASP A 92 -21.14 9.32 -43.64
C ASP A 92 -20.20 9.55 -42.44
N THR A 93 -20.33 8.73 -41.39
CA THR A 93 -19.58 8.88 -40.14
C THR A 93 -18.61 7.73 -39.93
N THR A 94 -17.40 8.08 -39.50
CA THR A 94 -16.51 7.16 -38.79
C THR A 94 -16.63 7.43 -37.29
N LEU A 95 -17.13 6.46 -36.52
CA LEU A 95 -17.22 6.52 -35.07
C LEU A 95 -16.03 5.79 -34.46
N LEU A 96 -15.09 6.53 -33.87
CA LEU A 96 -14.03 5.96 -33.04
C LEU A 96 -14.52 5.84 -31.61
N VAL A 97 -14.38 4.65 -31.04
CA VAL A 97 -14.66 4.37 -29.63
C VAL A 97 -13.32 4.19 -28.90
N ALA A 98 -12.90 5.24 -28.18
CA ALA A 98 -11.70 5.17 -27.36
C ALA A 98 -11.98 4.30 -26.14
N VAL A 99 -11.05 3.42 -25.78
CA VAL A 99 -11.11 2.56 -24.58
C VAL A 99 -12.50 1.90 -24.34
N PRO A 100 -12.95 0.99 -25.22
CA PRO A 100 -14.28 0.36 -25.14
C PRO A 100 -14.56 -0.36 -23.81
N ASP A 101 -13.52 -0.79 -23.09
CA ASP A 101 -13.62 -1.46 -21.79
C ASP A 101 -14.13 -0.55 -20.65
N LEU A 102 -14.19 0.77 -20.84
CA LEU A 102 -14.80 1.69 -19.87
C LEU A 102 -16.33 1.64 -19.89
N LEU A 103 -16.92 1.12 -20.96
CA LEU A 103 -18.37 1.00 -21.12
C LEU A 103 -18.89 -0.22 -20.35
N THR A 104 -20.01 -0.06 -19.66
CA THR A 104 -20.73 -1.19 -19.05
C THR A 104 -21.27 -2.12 -20.12
N GLU A 105 -21.62 -3.35 -19.74
CA GLU A 105 -22.16 -4.35 -20.68
C GLU A 105 -23.40 -3.82 -21.42
N ARG A 106 -24.30 -3.16 -20.70
CA ARG A 106 -25.51 -2.53 -21.26
C ARG A 106 -25.16 -1.41 -22.25
N GLN A 107 -24.15 -0.59 -21.94
CA GLN A 107 -23.70 0.49 -22.81
C GLN A 107 -23.08 -0.06 -24.09
N GLN A 108 -22.30 -1.13 -24.01
CA GLN A 108 -21.70 -1.77 -25.19
C GLN A 108 -22.77 -2.39 -26.10
N THR A 109 -23.76 -3.09 -25.55
CA THR A 109 -24.88 -3.62 -26.35
C THR A 109 -25.67 -2.52 -27.04
N ARG A 110 -25.95 -1.40 -26.35
CA ARG A 110 -26.64 -0.24 -26.93
C ARG A 110 -25.81 0.43 -28.03
N LEU A 111 -24.49 0.53 -27.84
CA LEU A 111 -23.58 1.07 -28.84
C LEU A 111 -23.56 0.19 -30.08
N HIS A 112 -23.35 -1.12 -29.91
CA HIS A 112 -23.38 -2.10 -31.00
C HIS A 112 -24.67 -2.01 -31.82
N SER A 113 -25.82 -1.99 -31.15
CA SER A 113 -27.12 -1.88 -31.82
C SER A 113 -27.34 -0.58 -32.61
N ALA A 114 -26.60 0.49 -32.28
CA ALA A 114 -26.68 1.75 -33.00
C ALA A 114 -25.73 1.79 -34.20
N THR A 115 -24.63 1.04 -34.14
CA THR A 115 -23.61 0.99 -35.19
C THR A 115 -23.87 -0.10 -36.22
N GLU A 116 -24.45 -1.22 -35.81
CA GLU A 116 -24.81 -2.34 -36.68
C GLU A 116 -25.81 -1.88 -37.75
N GLY A 117 -25.45 -2.03 -39.03
CA GLY A 117 -26.31 -1.62 -40.15
C GLY A 117 -26.46 -0.10 -40.30
N SER A 118 -25.68 0.71 -39.58
CA SER A 118 -25.70 2.18 -39.74
C SER A 118 -25.14 2.66 -41.08
N GLY A 119 -24.48 1.76 -41.84
CA GLY A 119 -23.70 2.08 -43.03
C GLY A 119 -22.38 2.82 -42.73
N GLY A 120 -22.15 3.21 -41.46
CA GLY A 120 -20.97 3.90 -40.95
C GLY A 120 -19.74 3.01 -40.84
N ARG A 121 -18.59 3.61 -40.54
CA ARG A 121 -17.43 2.86 -40.00
C ARG A 121 -17.43 2.97 -38.48
N THR A 122 -17.26 1.86 -37.77
CA THR A 122 -16.98 1.85 -36.33
C THR A 122 -15.57 1.38 -36.07
N LEU A 123 -14.75 2.17 -35.38
CA LEU A 123 -13.37 1.81 -35.03
C LEU A 123 -13.25 1.63 -33.51
N LEU A 124 -12.90 0.42 -33.09
CA LEU A 124 -12.72 0.04 -31.69
C LEU A 124 -11.23 0.00 -31.34
N VAL A 125 -10.81 0.85 -30.40
CA VAL A 125 -9.40 0.95 -30.00
C VAL A 125 -9.11 0.04 -28.81
N ALA A 126 -8.33 -1.00 -29.06
CA ALA A 126 -7.89 -2.03 -28.11
C ALA A 126 -9.00 -2.59 -27.20
N PRO A 127 -10.17 -3.01 -27.73
CA PRO A 127 -11.19 -3.63 -26.90
C PRO A 127 -10.68 -4.95 -26.31
N GLY A 128 -10.83 -5.12 -24.99
CA GLY A 128 -10.62 -6.37 -24.30
C GLY A 128 -11.65 -7.46 -24.67
N GLY A 129 -11.49 -8.66 -24.10
CA GLY A 129 -12.27 -9.84 -24.49
C GLY A 129 -13.79 -9.66 -24.40
N SER A 130 -14.29 -9.20 -23.25
CA SER A 130 -15.73 -9.00 -23.08
C SER A 130 -16.28 -7.83 -23.91
N ALA A 131 -15.47 -6.80 -24.17
CA ALA A 131 -15.86 -5.67 -24.98
C ALA A 131 -15.94 -6.01 -26.47
N VAL A 132 -14.92 -6.69 -26.99
CA VAL A 132 -14.87 -7.03 -28.42
C VAL A 132 -15.96 -8.03 -28.80
N GLU A 133 -16.26 -9.00 -27.94
CA GLU A 133 -17.31 -10.00 -28.20
C GLU A 133 -18.71 -9.38 -28.32
N ARG A 134 -18.99 -8.28 -27.60
CA ARG A 134 -20.27 -7.57 -27.65
C ARG A 134 -20.33 -6.53 -28.76
N LEU A 135 -19.23 -5.81 -28.99
CA LEU A 135 -19.19 -4.71 -29.96
C LEU A 135 -18.93 -5.20 -31.40
N ALA A 136 -18.25 -6.34 -31.55
CA ALA A 136 -17.96 -6.99 -32.82
C ALA A 136 -18.22 -8.51 -32.71
N PRO A 137 -19.50 -8.95 -32.75
CA PRO A 137 -19.87 -10.35 -32.62
C PRO A 137 -19.13 -11.26 -33.62
N GLY A 138 -18.59 -12.38 -33.11
CA GLY A 138 -17.75 -13.29 -33.89
C GLY A 138 -16.26 -12.96 -33.85
N VAL A 139 -15.84 -11.96 -33.07
CA VAL A 139 -14.45 -11.69 -32.72
C VAL A 139 -14.17 -12.11 -31.28
N THR A 140 -12.98 -12.67 -31.06
CA THR A 140 -12.49 -13.08 -29.73
C THR A 140 -11.11 -12.49 -29.50
N ALA A 141 -10.87 -11.92 -28.32
CA ALA A 141 -9.54 -11.46 -27.93
C ALA A 141 -8.73 -12.59 -27.30
N ASP A 142 -7.48 -12.72 -27.71
CA ASP A 142 -6.53 -13.64 -27.08
C ASP A 142 -6.02 -13.05 -25.75
N PRO A 143 -5.95 -13.87 -24.68
CA PRO A 143 -5.49 -13.39 -23.38
C PRO A 143 -4.00 -13.01 -23.35
N ALA A 144 -3.20 -13.47 -24.32
CA ALA A 144 -1.81 -13.10 -24.47
C ALA A 144 -1.64 -12.00 -25.54
N LEU A 145 -0.95 -10.93 -25.15
CA LEU A 145 -0.64 -9.79 -26.01
C LEU A 145 0.49 -10.13 -27.00
N SER A 146 0.56 -9.36 -28.09
CA SER A 146 1.76 -9.23 -28.89
C SER A 146 2.79 -8.40 -28.13
N PHE A 147 4.02 -8.90 -28.01
CA PHE A 147 5.13 -8.12 -27.47
C PHE A 147 5.94 -7.42 -28.57
N ASP A 148 5.79 -7.86 -29.82
CA ASP A 148 6.31 -7.15 -30.98
C ASP A 148 5.37 -5.98 -31.24
N SER A 149 5.85 -4.74 -31.06
CA SER A 149 5.11 -3.50 -31.29
C SER A 149 4.89 -3.28 -32.79
N THR A 150 5.95 -3.41 -33.59
CA THR A 150 5.94 -3.14 -35.03
C THR A 150 5.67 -4.40 -35.83
N LEU A 151 4.60 -4.40 -36.62
CA LEU A 151 4.17 -5.56 -37.42
C LEU A 151 4.05 -5.18 -38.90
N ALA A 152 4.29 -6.15 -39.79
CA ALA A 152 4.06 -5.99 -41.22
C ALA A 152 2.62 -6.40 -41.60
N PRO A 153 1.99 -5.74 -42.58
CA PRO A 153 0.66 -6.12 -43.04
C PRO A 153 0.77 -7.42 -43.85
N ALA A 154 -0.19 -8.32 -43.67
CA ALA A 154 -0.28 -9.60 -44.38
C ALA A 154 -1.69 -9.85 -44.91
N CYS A 155 -2.31 -8.80 -45.45
CA CYS A 155 -3.70 -8.77 -45.89
C CYS A 155 -3.87 -7.83 -47.09
N ASP A 156 -5.04 -7.89 -47.74
CA ASP A 156 -5.36 -7.09 -48.91
C ASP A 156 -6.04 -5.74 -48.61
N LEU A 157 -6.28 -5.44 -47.33
CA LEU A 157 -6.83 -4.17 -46.90
C LEU A 157 -5.98 -3.00 -47.44
N PRO A 158 -6.54 -2.13 -48.31
CA PRO A 158 -5.77 -1.05 -48.92
C PRO A 158 -5.13 -0.09 -47.90
N ALA A 159 -5.78 0.10 -46.75
CA ALA A 159 -5.26 0.88 -45.63
C ALA A 159 -3.93 0.32 -45.10
N ALA A 160 -3.92 -0.98 -44.81
CA ALA A 160 -2.75 -1.68 -44.28
C ALA A 160 -1.62 -1.76 -45.33
N ARG A 161 -1.94 -2.05 -46.60
CA ARG A 161 -0.93 -2.12 -47.67
C ARG A 161 -0.24 -0.78 -47.94
N ARG A 162 -0.99 0.32 -47.95
CA ARG A 162 -0.43 1.68 -48.12
C ARG A 162 0.38 2.14 -46.91
N ALA A 163 0.00 1.70 -45.71
CA ALA A 163 0.76 1.99 -44.50
C ALA A 163 2.08 1.22 -44.43
N GLY A 164 2.09 -0.04 -44.89
CA GLY A 164 3.24 -0.91 -44.66
C GLY A 164 3.33 -1.29 -43.19
N THR A 165 4.56 -1.44 -42.68
CA THR A 165 4.81 -1.76 -41.27
C THR A 165 4.26 -0.67 -40.35
N ALA A 166 3.61 -1.03 -39.26
CA ALA A 166 3.03 -0.09 -38.29
C ALA A 166 3.05 -0.69 -36.87
N ASP A 167 2.95 0.18 -35.86
CA ASP A 167 2.95 -0.20 -34.45
C ASP A 167 1.54 -0.61 -34.00
N THR A 168 1.14 -1.81 -34.42
CA THR A 168 -0.17 -2.39 -34.12
C THR A 168 -0.11 -3.47 -33.05
N GLY A 169 1.08 -3.73 -32.49
CA GLY A 169 1.31 -4.74 -31.47
C GLY A 169 0.59 -4.46 -30.16
N GLY A 170 -0.36 -5.34 -29.82
CA GLY A 170 -1.12 -5.26 -28.57
C GLY A 170 -2.03 -6.46 -28.42
N ILE A 171 -3.32 -6.23 -28.23
CA ILE A 171 -4.32 -7.29 -28.18
C ILE A 171 -4.38 -7.99 -29.54
N ARG A 172 -4.45 -9.32 -29.52
CA ARG A 172 -4.55 -10.16 -30.71
C ARG A 172 -5.95 -10.73 -30.79
N TYR A 173 -6.48 -10.85 -31.99
CA TYR A 173 -7.85 -11.28 -32.22
C TYR A 173 -7.93 -12.46 -33.18
N SER A 174 -8.90 -13.33 -32.92
CA SER A 174 -9.42 -14.31 -33.86
C SER A 174 -10.84 -13.92 -34.27
N THR A 175 -11.27 -14.34 -35.45
CA THR A 175 -12.63 -14.14 -35.91
C THR A 175 -13.18 -15.37 -36.61
N THR A 176 -14.49 -15.59 -36.49
CA THR A 176 -15.24 -16.60 -37.23
C THR A 176 -15.89 -16.04 -38.50
N ARG A 177 -15.80 -14.72 -38.74
CA ARG A 177 -16.29 -14.04 -39.94
C ARG A 177 -15.33 -14.31 -41.10
N ILE A 178 -15.82 -14.93 -42.17
CA ILE A 178 -14.99 -15.40 -43.29
C ILE A 178 -14.56 -14.21 -44.18
N GLU A 179 -15.42 -13.22 -44.27
CA GLU A 179 -15.26 -11.99 -45.04
C GLU A 179 -14.41 -10.92 -44.32
N ALA A 180 -13.92 -11.21 -43.11
CA ALA A 180 -13.10 -10.27 -42.37
C ALA A 180 -11.66 -10.20 -42.90
N ASP A 181 -11.14 -8.99 -43.07
CA ASP A 181 -9.71 -8.80 -43.32
C ASP A 181 -8.94 -8.97 -42.03
N THR A 182 -7.94 -9.85 -42.03
CA THR A 182 -7.09 -10.14 -40.88
C THR A 182 -5.68 -9.61 -41.15
N CYS A 183 -5.31 -8.50 -40.53
CA CYS A 183 -4.09 -7.76 -40.82
C CYS A 183 -3.13 -7.75 -39.62
N TYR A 184 -1.85 -7.46 -39.91
CA TYR A 184 -0.78 -7.36 -38.91
C TYR A 184 -0.71 -8.58 -37.97
N PRO A 185 -0.35 -9.76 -38.50
CA PRO A 185 -0.37 -10.99 -37.73
C PRO A 185 0.76 -11.05 -36.70
N SER A 186 0.42 -11.45 -35.47
CA SER A 186 1.35 -11.78 -34.39
C SER A 186 1.06 -13.20 -33.88
N ARG A 187 2.00 -14.12 -34.15
CA ARG A 187 1.86 -15.56 -33.87
C ARG A 187 0.51 -16.15 -34.35
N ARG A 188 0.17 -15.90 -35.62
CA ARG A 188 -1.03 -16.39 -36.34
C ARG A 188 -2.37 -15.73 -35.99
N LEU A 189 -2.41 -14.77 -35.07
CA LEU A 189 -3.59 -13.97 -34.77
C LEU A 189 -3.40 -12.54 -35.27
N ALA A 190 -4.48 -11.86 -35.64
CA ALA A 190 -4.43 -10.50 -36.18
C ALA A 190 -4.43 -9.47 -35.06
N THR A 191 -3.73 -8.35 -35.25
CA THR A 191 -3.84 -7.18 -34.36
C THR A 191 -4.70 -6.07 -34.98
N LEU A 192 -5.11 -6.22 -36.25
CA LEU A 192 -6.12 -5.40 -36.89
C LEU A 192 -7.12 -6.30 -37.62
N LEU A 193 -8.40 -6.09 -37.36
CA LEU A 193 -9.50 -6.73 -38.09
C LEU A 193 -10.35 -5.67 -38.77
N ARG A 194 -10.83 -5.95 -39.98
CA ARG A 194 -11.94 -5.21 -40.59
C ARG A 194 -13.06 -6.20 -40.90
N ILE A 195 -14.23 -5.97 -40.34
CA ILE A 195 -15.41 -6.79 -40.53
C ILE A 195 -16.39 -5.97 -41.36
N PRO A 196 -16.59 -6.28 -42.64
CA PRO A 196 -17.60 -5.59 -43.42
C PRO A 196 -19.00 -5.90 -42.88
N ASP A 197 -19.89 -4.90 -42.91
CA ASP A 197 -21.30 -5.12 -42.66
C ASP A 197 -21.89 -6.05 -43.72
N ALA A 198 -22.99 -6.72 -43.39
CA ALA A 198 -23.67 -7.58 -44.36
C ALA A 198 -24.07 -6.74 -45.59
N PRO A 199 -23.87 -7.25 -46.81
CA PRO A 199 -24.27 -6.53 -48.01
C PRO A 199 -25.78 -6.33 -47.99
N GLU A 200 -26.23 -5.10 -47.76
CA GLU A 200 -27.64 -4.77 -47.92
C GLU A 200 -27.97 -4.83 -49.41
N GLU A 201 -29.01 -5.59 -49.77
CA GLU A 201 -29.55 -5.67 -51.14
C GLU A 201 -29.99 -4.30 -51.70
N ALA A 202 -30.02 -3.26 -50.85
CA ALA A 202 -30.44 -1.89 -51.14
C ALA A 202 -29.35 -0.82 -50.89
N ALA A 203 -28.06 -1.18 -50.81
CA ALA A 203 -26.97 -0.19 -50.77
C ALA A 203 -26.80 0.51 -52.13
N GLN A 204 -27.79 1.35 -52.47
CA GLN A 204 -27.75 2.31 -53.56
C GLN A 204 -26.62 3.31 -53.26
N GLU A 205 -25.59 3.31 -54.11
CA GLU A 205 -24.57 4.38 -54.23
C GLU A 205 -23.92 4.84 -52.91
N GLY A 206 -23.22 3.93 -52.20
CA GLY A 206 -22.45 4.28 -51.00
C GLY A 206 -21.33 3.29 -50.67
N THR A 207 -20.35 3.72 -49.87
CA THR A 207 -19.33 2.81 -49.32
C THR A 207 -19.98 1.99 -48.19
N PRO A 208 -19.96 0.64 -48.26
CA PRO A 208 -20.57 -0.18 -47.22
C PRO A 208 -19.95 0.09 -45.84
N GLY A 209 -20.75 -0.07 -44.80
CA GLY A 209 -20.29 0.02 -43.42
C GLY A 209 -19.33 -1.10 -43.05
N ASP A 210 -18.51 -0.84 -42.04
CA ASP A 210 -17.62 -1.84 -41.47
C ASP A 210 -17.24 -1.55 -40.01
N THR A 211 -16.87 -2.60 -39.30
CA THR A 211 -16.29 -2.52 -37.95
C THR A 211 -14.81 -2.86 -38.01
N VAL A 212 -13.97 -1.91 -37.62
CA VAL A 212 -12.52 -2.07 -37.51
C VAL A 212 -12.15 -2.27 -36.04
N VAL A 213 -11.41 -3.33 -35.74
CA VAL A 213 -10.87 -3.60 -34.42
C VAL A 213 -9.36 -3.45 -34.47
N LEU A 214 -8.80 -2.57 -33.65
CA LEU A 214 -7.38 -2.31 -33.56
C LEU A 214 -6.87 -2.78 -32.18
N GLY A 215 -5.80 -3.58 -32.14
CA GLY A 215 -5.30 -4.18 -30.90
C GLY A 215 -4.44 -3.26 -30.04
N ALA A 216 -4.01 -2.13 -30.59
CA ALA A 216 -3.11 -1.20 -29.93
C ALA A 216 -3.45 0.26 -30.30
N PRO A 217 -3.47 1.18 -29.33
CA PRO A 217 -3.71 2.61 -29.59
C PRO A 217 -2.51 3.34 -30.22
N ASP A 218 -1.33 2.71 -30.29
CA ASP A 218 -0.03 3.35 -30.53
C ASP A 218 0.01 4.20 -31.80
N ILE A 219 -0.63 3.76 -32.88
CA ILE A 219 -0.70 4.53 -34.15
C ILE A 219 -1.47 5.86 -34.02
N LEU A 220 -2.23 6.05 -32.93
CA LEU A 220 -3.03 7.25 -32.67
C LEU A 220 -2.33 8.24 -31.75
N TYR A 221 -1.20 7.87 -31.14
CA TYR A 221 -0.48 8.73 -30.22
C TYR A 221 0.43 9.73 -30.94
N ASN A 222 0.49 10.95 -30.42
CA ASN A 222 1.34 12.01 -30.94
C ASN A 222 2.82 11.60 -31.02
N ASN A 223 3.32 10.83 -30.05
CA ASN A 223 4.73 10.45 -29.96
C ASN A 223 5.15 9.29 -30.87
N HIS A 224 4.20 8.55 -31.46
CA HIS A 224 4.46 7.42 -32.36
C HIS A 224 3.96 7.69 -33.78
N LEU A 225 3.25 8.80 -34.02
CA LEU A 225 2.54 9.01 -35.27
C LEU A 225 3.48 9.10 -36.49
N ASP A 226 4.67 9.67 -36.32
CA ASP A 226 5.70 9.83 -37.34
C ASP A 226 6.60 8.60 -37.51
N GLU A 227 6.36 7.54 -36.72
CA GLU A 227 7.09 6.28 -36.82
C GLU A 227 6.43 5.34 -37.83
N HIS A 228 7.27 4.60 -38.57
CA HIS A 228 6.85 3.57 -39.52
C HIS A 228 5.73 4.05 -40.47
N GLY A 229 4.63 3.29 -40.56
CA GLY A 229 3.43 3.58 -41.33
C GLY A 229 2.28 4.11 -40.48
N ASN A 230 2.51 4.54 -39.24
CA ASN A 230 1.47 4.84 -38.25
C ASN A 230 0.52 5.94 -38.72
N ALA A 231 1.05 7.10 -39.13
CA ALA A 231 0.25 8.17 -39.71
C ALA A 231 -0.56 7.70 -40.93
N SER A 232 0.07 6.95 -41.84
CA SER A 232 -0.60 6.45 -43.04
C SER A 232 -1.76 5.52 -42.68
N LEU A 233 -1.58 4.64 -41.71
CA LEU A 233 -2.63 3.72 -41.24
C LEU A 233 -3.75 4.49 -40.53
N ALA A 234 -3.43 5.32 -39.54
CA ALA A 234 -4.40 6.07 -38.75
C ALA A 234 -5.27 6.96 -39.64
N LEU A 235 -4.67 7.71 -40.56
CA LEU A 235 -5.38 8.63 -41.44
C LEU A 235 -6.32 7.90 -42.41
N GLN A 236 -5.95 6.71 -42.89
CA GLN A 236 -6.78 5.93 -43.81
C GLN A 236 -7.91 5.19 -43.10
N LEU A 237 -7.70 4.79 -41.85
CA LEU A 237 -8.75 4.17 -41.04
C LEU A 237 -9.79 5.19 -40.60
N LEU A 238 -9.34 6.36 -40.13
CA LEU A 238 -10.19 7.41 -39.57
C LEU A 238 -10.80 8.34 -40.63
N GLY A 239 -10.06 8.62 -41.70
CA GLY A 239 -10.49 9.47 -42.80
C GLY A 239 -11.24 8.72 -43.90
N SER A 240 -11.87 7.58 -43.60
CA SER A 240 -12.65 6.84 -44.59
C SER A 240 -13.99 7.50 -44.93
N ARG A 241 -14.44 8.43 -44.09
CA ARG A 241 -15.69 9.20 -44.23
C ARG A 241 -15.41 10.67 -43.89
N ASP A 242 -16.31 11.56 -44.28
CA ASP A 242 -16.13 13.01 -44.12
C ASP A 242 -16.29 13.49 -42.67
N HIS A 243 -17.04 12.74 -41.85
CA HIS A 243 -17.27 13.05 -40.44
C HIS A 243 -16.59 12.02 -39.53
N LEU A 244 -15.70 12.48 -38.66
CA LEU A 244 -15.10 11.67 -37.59
C LEU A 244 -15.71 12.04 -36.25
N VAL A 245 -16.37 11.10 -35.60
CA VAL A 245 -16.86 11.25 -34.24
C VAL A 245 -15.95 10.48 -33.32
N TRP A 246 -15.29 11.22 -32.42
CA TRP A 246 -14.31 10.69 -31.49
C TRP A 246 -14.97 10.54 -30.12
N TYR A 247 -15.41 9.33 -29.77
CA TYR A 247 -16.03 9.04 -28.49
C TYR A 247 -14.97 8.73 -27.44
N LEU A 248 -14.85 9.60 -26.44
CA LEU A 248 -14.05 9.42 -25.22
C LEU A 248 -14.99 9.04 -24.06
N PRO A 249 -15.15 7.75 -23.72
CA PRO A 249 -15.93 7.36 -22.56
C PRO A 249 -15.32 7.95 -21.31
N SER A 250 -16.14 8.63 -20.51
CA SER A 250 -15.73 9.11 -19.19
C SER A 250 -16.43 8.29 -18.12
N VAL A 251 -15.75 8.03 -17.00
CA VAL A 251 -16.37 7.35 -15.84
C VAL A 251 -17.54 8.14 -15.24
N SER A 252 -17.69 9.42 -15.62
CA SER A 252 -18.75 10.33 -15.19
C SER A 252 -19.91 10.43 -16.18
N ASP A 253 -20.01 9.56 -17.18
CA ASP A 253 -21.15 9.54 -18.11
C ASP A 253 -22.43 9.09 -17.37
N THR A 254 -23.16 10.06 -16.83
CA THR A 254 -24.35 9.89 -15.98
C THR A 254 -25.66 9.80 -16.77
N THR A 255 -25.62 9.47 -18.06
CA THR A 255 -26.82 9.43 -18.92
C THR A 255 -27.72 8.20 -18.73
N ALA A 256 -27.40 7.29 -17.79
CA ALA A 256 -28.29 6.22 -17.36
C ALA A 256 -28.83 6.47 -15.92
N PRO A 257 -30.14 6.70 -15.72
CA PRO A 257 -30.75 6.72 -14.40
C PRO A 257 -30.96 5.28 -13.92
N ASP A 258 -29.92 4.67 -13.34
CA ASP A 258 -29.94 3.51 -12.40
C ASP A 258 -28.61 2.74 -12.42
N ASP A 259 -27.51 3.40 -12.05
CA ASP A 259 -26.31 2.67 -11.63
C ASP A 259 -25.55 3.51 -10.61
N GLU A 260 -26.07 3.54 -9.38
CA GLU A 260 -25.22 3.71 -8.21
C GLU A 260 -24.24 2.54 -8.21
N ARG A 261 -23.11 2.68 -8.90
CA ARG A 261 -22.00 1.73 -8.79
C ARG A 261 -21.65 1.64 -7.31
N SER A 262 -21.85 0.46 -6.73
CA SER A 262 -21.45 0.20 -5.35
C SER A 262 -19.95 0.45 -5.24
N PHE A 263 -19.50 1.06 -4.15
CA PHE A 263 -18.07 1.34 -3.90
C PHE A 263 -17.17 0.11 -4.12
N PHE A 264 -17.74 -1.09 -3.96
CA PHE A 264 -17.06 -2.37 -4.18
C PHE A 264 -16.86 -2.76 -5.65
N ASP A 265 -17.65 -2.24 -6.59
CA ASP A 265 -17.50 -2.50 -8.03
C ASP A 265 -16.41 -1.63 -8.69
N LEU A 266 -15.97 -0.58 -7.99
CA LEU A 266 -14.85 0.26 -8.40
C LEU A 266 -13.49 -0.30 -7.93
N LEU A 267 -13.50 -1.33 -7.08
CA LEU A 267 -12.28 -1.97 -6.59
C LEU A 267 -11.86 -3.09 -7.56
N PRO A 268 -10.62 -3.05 -8.11
CA PRO A 268 -10.11 -4.13 -8.95
C PRO A 268 -10.24 -5.49 -8.27
N SER A 269 -10.65 -6.53 -8.98
CA SER A 269 -10.99 -7.87 -8.43
C SER A 269 -9.89 -8.52 -7.57
N GLY A 270 -8.62 -8.12 -7.75
CA GLY A 270 -7.49 -8.56 -6.92
C GLY A 270 -7.44 -7.98 -5.50
N TRP A 271 -8.11 -6.85 -5.22
CA TRP A 271 -8.07 -6.20 -3.92
C TRP A 271 -8.79 -6.99 -2.81
N LEU A 272 -9.87 -7.70 -3.16
CA LEU A 272 -10.58 -8.61 -2.24
C LEU A 272 -9.65 -9.72 -1.72
N TRP A 273 -8.76 -10.24 -2.58
CA TRP A 273 -7.77 -11.23 -2.18
C TRP A 273 -6.68 -10.63 -1.29
N GLY A 274 -6.26 -9.39 -1.58
CA GLY A 274 -5.31 -8.65 -0.74
C GLY A 274 -5.85 -8.39 0.67
N THR A 275 -7.10 -7.94 0.79
CA THR A 275 -7.73 -7.68 2.11
C THR A 275 -7.99 -8.98 2.87
N LEU A 276 -8.36 -10.06 2.20
CA LEU A 276 -8.51 -11.39 2.80
C LEU A 276 -7.18 -11.92 3.36
N GLN A 277 -6.08 -11.80 2.61
CA GLN A 277 -4.75 -12.18 3.09
C GLN A 277 -4.33 -11.38 4.32
N LEU A 278 -4.61 -10.07 4.32
CA LEU A 278 -4.29 -9.19 5.43
C LEU A 278 -5.13 -9.52 6.68
N PHE A 279 -6.40 -9.88 6.49
CA PHE A 279 -7.27 -10.38 7.55
C PHE A 279 -6.75 -11.70 8.14
N ILE A 280 -6.37 -12.66 7.29
CA ILE A 280 -5.80 -13.94 7.74
C ILE A 280 -4.51 -13.73 8.52
N ALA A 281 -3.61 -12.86 8.02
CA ALA A 281 -2.37 -12.53 8.71
C ALA A 281 -2.63 -11.88 10.07
N ALA A 282 -3.58 -10.96 10.15
CA ALA A 282 -3.99 -10.33 11.41
C ALA A 282 -4.60 -11.35 12.38
N ALA A 283 -5.44 -12.27 11.90
CA ALA A 283 -6.04 -13.33 12.70
C ALA A 283 -4.99 -14.29 13.26
N LEU A 284 -4.01 -14.71 12.45
CA LEU A 284 -2.88 -15.54 12.89
C LEU A 284 -2.01 -14.81 13.91
N ALA A 285 -1.73 -13.53 13.70
CA ALA A 285 -0.98 -12.71 14.65
C ALA A 285 -1.74 -12.57 15.98
N ALA A 286 -3.06 -12.36 15.93
CA ALA A 286 -3.91 -12.32 17.11
C ALA A 286 -3.91 -13.67 17.85
N LEU A 287 -4.03 -14.80 17.15
CA LEU A 287 -3.98 -16.15 17.71
C LEU A 287 -2.62 -16.46 18.37
N TRP A 288 -1.53 -16.09 17.70
CA TRP A 288 -0.18 -16.23 18.24
C TRP A 288 0.01 -15.41 19.51
N ARG A 289 -0.50 -14.16 19.52
CA ARG A 289 -0.36 -13.25 20.65
C ARG A 289 -1.35 -13.52 21.79
N ALA A 290 -2.46 -14.19 21.49
CA ALA A 290 -3.47 -14.63 22.46
C ALA A 290 -3.06 -15.91 23.20
N ARG A 291 -2.05 -16.65 22.72
CA ARG A 291 -1.44 -17.75 23.48
C ARG A 291 -0.64 -17.20 24.66
N ARG A 292 -1.33 -16.97 25.78
CA ARG A 292 -0.72 -16.63 27.08
C ARG A 292 0.21 -17.76 27.53
N LEU A 293 1.44 -17.41 27.94
CA LEU A 293 2.19 -18.24 28.88
C LEU A 293 1.43 -18.17 30.22
N GLY A 294 1.05 -19.32 30.77
CA GLY A 294 0.24 -19.44 31.98
C GLY A 294 0.88 -18.79 33.23
N PRO A 295 0.13 -18.68 34.35
CA PRO A 295 0.65 -18.10 35.57
C PRO A 295 1.92 -18.84 36.04
N LEU A 296 2.95 -18.09 36.45
CA LEU A 296 4.12 -18.66 37.10
C LEU A 296 3.66 -19.33 38.39
N VAL A 297 3.80 -20.65 38.45
CA VAL A 297 3.46 -21.46 39.62
C VAL A 297 4.33 -20.99 40.79
N PRO A 298 3.75 -20.50 41.89
CA PRO A 298 4.50 -20.32 43.12
C PRO A 298 4.80 -21.72 43.66
N GLU A 299 6.04 -22.15 43.51
CA GLU A 299 6.51 -23.42 44.08
C GLU A 299 6.59 -23.26 45.61
N GLU A 300 5.83 -24.07 46.36
CA GLU A 300 5.95 -24.16 47.81
C GLU A 300 7.30 -24.82 48.14
N LEU A 301 8.26 -24.05 48.67
CA LEU A 301 9.53 -24.59 49.13
C LEU A 301 9.29 -25.47 50.37
N PRO A 302 9.55 -26.79 50.28
CA PRO A 302 9.11 -27.75 51.31
C PRO A 302 9.98 -27.77 52.57
N VAL A 303 10.94 -26.84 52.71
CA VAL A 303 11.89 -26.82 53.83
C VAL A 303 12.05 -25.39 54.35
N ALA A 304 11.75 -25.20 55.64
CA ALA A 304 12.07 -23.97 56.35
C ALA A 304 13.60 -23.84 56.49
N ILE A 305 14.24 -23.15 55.55
CA ILE A 305 15.67 -22.84 55.62
C ILE A 305 15.87 -21.77 56.69
N ARG A 306 16.85 -21.95 57.59
CA ARG A 306 17.16 -20.94 58.61
C ARG A 306 17.60 -19.65 57.91
N ALA A 307 17.15 -18.50 58.41
CA ALA A 307 17.49 -17.19 57.84
C ALA A 307 19.01 -16.94 57.74
N SER A 308 19.81 -17.58 58.60
CA SER A 308 21.27 -17.54 58.54
C SER A 308 21.85 -18.22 57.29
N GLU A 309 21.26 -19.33 56.85
CA GLU A 309 21.73 -20.09 55.69
C GLU A 309 21.40 -19.38 54.37
N THR A 310 20.24 -18.71 54.29
CA THR A 310 19.88 -17.90 53.11
C THR A 310 20.73 -16.64 53.01
N ALA A 311 21.05 -16.00 54.15
CA ALA A 311 21.96 -14.87 54.20
C ALA A 311 23.38 -15.28 53.76
N GLU A 312 23.89 -16.40 54.27
CA GLU A 312 25.22 -16.91 53.89
C GLU A 312 25.26 -17.35 52.41
N GLY A 313 24.24 -18.04 51.93
CA GLY A 313 24.13 -18.43 50.52
C GLY A 313 24.13 -17.22 49.58
N ARG A 314 23.37 -16.18 49.92
CA ARG A 314 23.34 -14.92 49.15
C ARG A 314 24.67 -14.17 49.21
N ALA A 315 25.33 -14.16 50.36
CA ALA A 315 26.68 -13.57 50.49
C ALA A 315 27.72 -14.32 49.64
N ARG A 316 27.69 -15.66 49.64
CA ARG A 316 28.57 -16.49 48.78
C ARG A 316 28.32 -16.23 47.29
N LEU A 317 27.07 -16.01 46.88
CA LEU A 317 26.73 -15.64 45.50
C LEU A 317 27.25 -14.24 45.13
N TYR A 318 27.10 -13.25 46.00
CA TYR A 318 27.65 -11.91 45.76
C TYR A 318 29.18 -11.92 45.67
N ARG A 319 29.85 -12.71 46.52
CA ARG A 319 31.30 -12.91 46.45
C ARG A 319 31.71 -13.60 45.15
N LYS A 320 31.04 -14.70 44.76
CA LYS A 320 31.33 -15.43 43.52
C LYS A 320 31.18 -14.55 42.27
N ALA A 321 30.20 -13.65 42.27
CA ALA A 321 29.93 -12.73 41.17
C ALA A 321 30.73 -11.42 41.24
N ASN A 322 31.61 -11.23 42.25
CA ASN A 322 32.29 -9.96 42.52
C ASN A 322 31.32 -8.75 42.59
N ALA A 323 30.08 -8.96 43.04
CA ALA A 323 29.00 -7.97 43.04
C ALA A 323 29.04 -7.05 44.29
N ARG A 324 30.15 -6.33 44.47
CA ARG A 324 30.44 -5.45 45.62
C ARG A 324 29.44 -4.30 45.73
N ASP A 325 29.05 -3.75 44.60
CA ASP A 325 28.05 -2.70 44.42
C ASP A 325 26.69 -3.11 45.02
N ARG A 326 26.25 -4.33 44.71
CA ARG A 326 24.97 -4.86 45.20
C ARG A 326 25.03 -5.17 46.70
N ALA A 327 26.15 -5.72 47.17
CA ALA A 327 26.35 -5.98 48.60
C ALA A 327 26.34 -4.67 49.42
N ALA A 328 27.08 -3.66 48.99
CA ALA A 328 27.12 -2.34 49.63
C ALA A 328 25.74 -1.66 49.64
N THR A 329 25.02 -1.71 48.52
CA THR A 329 23.67 -1.14 48.42
C THR A 329 22.69 -1.85 49.37
N ALA A 330 22.77 -3.18 49.47
CA ALA A 330 21.92 -3.96 50.37
C ALA A 330 22.19 -3.61 51.85
N LEU A 331 23.47 -3.53 52.25
CA LEU A 331 23.87 -3.15 53.60
C LEU A 331 23.38 -1.74 53.94
N ARG A 332 23.70 -0.74 53.10
CA ARG A 332 23.27 0.66 53.29
C ARG A 332 21.75 0.79 53.33
N SER A 333 21.02 0.08 52.47
CA SER A 333 19.56 0.08 52.49
C SER A 333 19.02 -0.45 53.81
N ALA A 334 19.51 -1.60 54.27
CA ALA A 334 19.08 -2.22 55.51
C ALA A 334 19.42 -1.36 56.74
N THR A 335 20.61 -0.77 56.80
CA THR A 335 21.02 0.15 57.88
C THR A 335 20.13 1.39 57.92
N ARG A 336 19.86 2.04 56.78
CA ARG A 336 18.94 3.21 56.71
C ARG A 336 17.54 2.86 57.24
N THR A 337 17.00 1.72 56.84
CA THR A 337 15.69 1.23 57.30
C THR A 337 15.66 0.98 58.81
N ARG A 338 16.75 0.49 59.40
CA ARG A 338 16.86 0.27 60.86
C ARG A 338 17.09 1.55 61.65
N LEU A 339 17.83 2.51 61.10
CA LEU A 339 18.10 3.80 61.73
C LEU A 339 16.90 4.74 61.75
N ALA A 340 16.08 4.75 60.69
CA ALA A 340 14.93 5.64 60.54
C ALA A 340 14.01 5.71 61.78
N PRO A 341 13.52 4.60 62.38
CA PRO A 341 12.69 4.67 63.57
C PRO A 341 13.44 5.17 64.82
N LEU A 342 14.76 5.01 64.90
CA LEU A 342 15.56 5.45 66.05
C LEU A 342 15.72 6.97 66.09
N VAL A 343 15.71 7.62 64.92
CA VAL A 343 15.83 9.08 64.77
C VAL A 343 14.49 9.79 64.49
N GLY A 344 13.38 9.06 64.47
CA GLY A 344 12.04 9.63 64.29
C GLY A 344 11.66 9.92 62.83
N THR A 345 12.37 9.35 61.85
CA THR A 345 12.06 9.52 60.42
C THR A 345 11.15 8.38 59.92
N PRO A 346 10.12 8.66 59.10
CA PRO A 346 9.32 7.62 58.46
C PRO A 346 10.18 6.70 57.58
N VAL A 347 9.97 5.37 57.65
CA VAL A 347 10.75 4.38 56.88
C VAL A 347 10.71 4.64 55.37
N ALA A 348 9.59 5.18 54.84
CA ALA A 348 9.46 5.55 53.43
C ALA A 348 10.46 6.66 53.01
N GLN A 349 10.92 7.48 53.94
CA GLN A 349 11.87 8.58 53.72
C GLN A 349 13.30 8.22 54.16
N ALA A 350 13.54 6.98 54.62
CA ALA A 350 14.86 6.52 55.04
C ALA A 350 15.88 6.52 53.89
N HIS A 351 15.42 6.49 52.64
CA HIS A 351 16.27 6.42 51.45
C HIS A 351 16.54 7.78 50.80
N THR A 352 16.10 8.88 51.41
CA THR A 352 16.38 10.26 50.96
C THR A 352 17.38 10.92 51.91
N PRO A 353 18.56 11.38 51.42
CA PRO A 353 19.58 12.02 52.25
C PRO A 353 19.07 13.21 53.07
N GLU A 354 18.18 14.00 52.45
CA GLU A 354 17.65 15.25 53.00
C GLU A 354 16.77 15.03 54.24
N ALA A 355 16.14 13.86 54.35
CA ALA A 355 15.27 13.53 55.48
C ALA A 355 16.01 12.81 56.61
N LEU A 356 16.99 11.95 56.27
CA LEU A 356 17.65 11.08 57.24
C LEU A 356 18.89 11.73 57.88
N LEU A 357 19.71 12.44 57.10
CA LEU A 357 20.98 12.99 57.60
C LEU A 357 20.79 14.09 58.67
N PRO A 358 19.84 15.03 58.54
CA PRO A 358 19.59 16.03 59.60
C PRO A 358 19.15 15.36 60.91
N ALA A 359 18.27 14.37 60.84
CA ALA A 359 17.77 13.65 62.00
C ALA A 359 18.87 12.83 62.72
N LEU A 360 19.78 12.22 61.95
CA LEU A 360 20.96 11.53 62.50
C LEU A 360 21.94 12.50 63.17
N SER A 361 22.25 13.62 62.54
CA SER A 361 23.17 14.62 63.10
C SER A 361 22.66 15.21 64.42
N ALA A 362 21.35 15.46 64.53
CA ALA A 362 20.73 15.94 65.75
C ALA A 362 20.81 14.91 66.89
N ARG A 363 20.75 13.61 66.57
CA ARG A 363 20.81 12.53 67.57
C ARG A 363 22.23 12.29 68.08
N LEU A 364 23.24 12.41 67.22
CA LEU A 364 24.64 12.15 67.55
C LEU A 364 25.33 13.33 68.27
N HIS A 365 24.65 14.47 68.48
CA HIS A 365 25.19 15.65 69.19
C HIS A 365 26.54 16.16 68.65
N ASP A 366 26.83 15.97 67.36
CA ASP A 366 28.02 16.50 66.69
C ASP A 366 27.62 17.64 65.75
N PRO A 367 27.79 18.92 66.14
CA PRO A 367 27.17 20.01 65.40
C PRO A 367 28.01 20.51 64.21
N HIS A 368 29.27 20.09 64.01
CA HIS A 368 30.14 20.72 62.98
C HIS A 368 31.19 19.83 62.26
N GLY A 369 31.22 18.50 62.40
CA GLY A 369 32.27 17.65 61.79
C GLY A 369 31.87 16.72 60.63
N ASP A 370 30.84 15.88 60.83
CA ASP A 370 30.80 14.58 60.12
C ASP A 370 29.66 14.39 59.10
N GLY A 371 28.93 15.45 58.73
CA GLY A 371 27.81 15.35 57.77
C GLY A 371 28.22 14.78 56.39
N GLN A 372 29.42 15.12 55.92
CA GLN A 372 29.98 14.58 54.67
C GLN A 372 30.40 13.10 54.81
N LEU A 373 30.85 12.69 55.99
CA LEU A 373 31.20 11.30 56.29
C LEU A 373 29.95 10.43 56.36
N LEU A 374 28.88 10.90 57.03
CA LEU A 374 27.58 10.21 57.06
C LEU A 374 26.95 10.07 55.67
N HIS A 375 27.03 11.14 54.85
CA HIS A 375 26.59 11.09 53.47
C HIS A 375 27.38 10.04 52.66
N THR A 376 28.70 10.03 52.78
CA THR A 376 29.57 9.06 52.08
C THR A 376 29.33 7.62 52.57
N LEU A 377 29.06 7.44 53.86
CA LEU A 377 28.82 6.12 54.45
C LEU A 377 27.47 5.53 54.00
N LEU A 378 26.39 6.31 54.04
CA LEU A 378 25.03 5.84 53.77
C LEU A 378 24.60 5.97 52.29
N PHE A 379 25.18 6.92 51.55
CA PHE A 379 24.80 7.26 50.17
C PHE A 379 26.00 7.37 49.20
N GLY A 380 27.22 7.08 49.64
CA GLY A 380 28.41 7.25 48.83
C GLY A 380 28.62 6.18 47.75
N PRO A 381 29.76 6.26 47.02
CA PRO A 381 30.07 5.36 45.91
C PRO A 381 30.25 3.90 46.36
N SER A 382 30.30 2.98 45.39
CA SER A 382 30.56 1.56 45.64
C SER A 382 32.00 1.33 46.14
N PRO A 383 32.24 0.41 47.09
CA PRO A 383 33.58 -0.03 47.45
C PRO A 383 34.35 -0.58 46.24
N GLY A 384 35.66 -0.29 46.18
CA GLY A 384 36.55 -0.73 45.10
C GLY A 384 37.09 -2.16 45.27
N ASP A 385 37.21 -2.63 46.51
CA ASP A 385 37.72 -3.95 46.86
C ASP A 385 36.94 -4.58 48.04
N ASP A 386 37.26 -5.84 48.35
CA ASP A 386 36.59 -6.59 49.41
C ASP A 386 36.94 -6.04 50.81
N ALA A 387 38.15 -5.49 50.97
CA ALA A 387 38.59 -4.85 52.22
C ALA A 387 37.76 -3.60 52.53
N ALA A 388 37.50 -2.75 51.54
CA ALA A 388 36.66 -1.57 51.67
C ALA A 388 35.18 -1.94 51.91
N LEU A 389 34.70 -3.07 51.37
CA LEU A 389 33.35 -3.55 51.66
C LEU A 389 33.20 -4.03 53.12
N ILE A 390 34.21 -4.71 53.66
CA ILE A 390 34.24 -5.12 55.08
C ILE A 390 34.31 -3.89 55.98
N ALA A 391 35.21 -2.95 55.68
CA ALA A 391 35.32 -1.69 56.42
C ALA A 391 34.00 -0.90 56.40
N LEU A 392 33.29 -0.87 55.26
CA LEU A 392 31.97 -0.26 55.16
C LEU A 392 30.94 -0.95 56.08
N ALA A 393 30.93 -2.28 56.13
CA ALA A 393 30.04 -3.03 57.02
C ALA A 393 30.33 -2.71 58.49
N ASP A 394 31.60 -2.71 58.90
CA ASP A 394 32.02 -2.40 60.27
C ASP A 394 31.65 -0.96 60.67
N GLN A 395 31.81 0.00 59.77
CA GLN A 395 31.42 1.40 59.98
C GLN A 395 29.90 1.57 60.09
N LEU A 396 29.11 0.87 59.27
CA LEU A 396 27.65 0.88 59.36
C LEU A 396 27.16 0.28 60.69
N ASP A 397 27.78 -0.81 61.14
CA ASP A 397 27.46 -1.43 62.43
C ASP A 397 27.90 -0.57 63.62
N ALA A 398 29.02 0.15 63.51
CA ALA A 398 29.46 1.12 64.50
C ALA A 398 28.45 2.27 64.65
N LEU A 399 28.01 2.84 63.53
CA LEU A 399 27.00 3.89 63.50
C LEU A 399 25.67 3.40 64.11
N GLU A 400 25.23 2.18 63.77
CA GLU A 400 23.99 1.61 64.33
C GLU A 400 24.10 1.42 65.85
N ARG A 401 25.26 1.00 66.36
CA ARG A 401 25.51 0.87 67.80
C ARG A 401 25.54 2.21 68.52
N GLU A 402 26.12 3.23 67.90
CA GLU A 402 26.21 4.58 68.46
C GLU A 402 24.83 5.23 68.59
N VAL A 403 24.01 5.18 67.54
CA VAL A 403 22.64 5.74 67.55
C VAL A 403 21.73 5.02 68.56
N ARG A 404 22.01 3.75 68.86
CA ARG A 404 21.23 2.94 69.81
C ARG A 404 21.61 3.19 71.27
N ARG A 405 22.78 3.77 71.54
CA ARG A 405 23.17 4.19 72.89
C ARG A 405 22.60 5.59 73.13
N PRO A 406 21.78 5.78 74.18
CA PRO A 406 21.10 7.05 74.43
C PRO A 406 22.06 8.18 74.81
#